data_AF-A0A4Q0SYH0-F1
#
_entry.id   AF-A0A4Q0SYH0-F1
#
_cell.length_a   1.000
_cell.length_b   1.000
_cell.length_c   1.000
_cell.angle_alpha   90.00
_cell.angle_beta   90.00
_cell.angle_gamma   90.00
#
_symmetry.space_group_name_H-M   'P 1'
#
loop_
_entity.id
_entity.type
_entity.pdbx_description
1 polymer ?
#
loop_
_entity_poly.entity_id
_entity_poly.type
_entity_poly.pdbx_seq_one_letter_code
_entity_poly.pdbx_strand_id
1 'polypeptide(L)' 'MRKGQAIAFNFTRDICGEAQMIERAFGIGASALAEAVKLISEGLETKTA' A
#
# COMPACT_ATOMS: atom_id res chain seq x y z
N MET A 1 13.90 5.93 4.98
CA MET A 1 12.66 6.26 5.71
C MET A 1 12.99 6.62 7.16
N ARG A 2 12.54 7.77 7.66
CA ARG A 2 12.80 8.20 9.05
C ARG A 2 11.83 7.45 9.97
N LYS A 3 12.35 6.80 11.02
CA LYS A 3 11.55 6.14 12.09
C LYS A 3 10.50 7.13 12.60
N GLY A 4 9.22 6.86 12.33
CA GLY A 4 8.09 7.72 12.71
C GLY A 4 7.03 7.91 11.61
N GLN A 5 7.39 7.80 10.33
CA GLN A 5 6.42 7.97 9.24
C GLN A 5 5.40 6.82 9.15
N ALA A 6 5.78 5.60 9.55
CA ALA A 6 4.87 4.45 9.56
C ALA A 6 3.71 4.60 10.55
N ILE A 7 3.85 5.43 11.60
CA ILE A 7 2.76 5.71 12.56
C ILE A 7 1.69 6.65 11.94
N ALA A 8 2.05 7.42 10.92
CA ALA A 8 1.13 8.36 10.27
C ALA A 8 0.12 7.67 9.33
N PHE A 9 0.38 6.41 8.95
CA PHE A 9 -0.51 5.61 8.10
C PHE A 9 -1.12 4.51 8.97
N ASN A 10 -2.41 4.61 9.27
CA ASN A 10 -3.14 3.66 10.09
C ASN A 10 -4.30 3.06 9.28
N PHE A 11 -3.98 2.01 8.50
CA PHE A 11 -4.88 1.38 7.52
C PHE A 11 -6.13 0.73 8.15
N THR A 12 -6.45 1.03 9.40
CA THR A 12 -7.58 0.46 10.12
C THR A 12 -8.86 1.29 9.98
N ARG A 13 -8.77 2.58 9.63
CA ARG A 13 -9.92 3.50 9.65
C ARG A 13 -10.36 4.01 8.27
N ASP A 14 -9.40 4.25 7.37
CA ASP A 14 -9.66 4.66 5.97
C ASP A 14 -8.52 4.18 5.06
N ILE A 15 -8.58 2.92 4.64
CA ILE A 15 -7.55 2.27 3.82
C ILE A 15 -7.33 3.02 2.50
N CYS A 16 -8.42 3.45 1.86
CA CYS A 16 -8.37 4.09 0.53
C CYS A 16 -7.78 5.49 0.62
N GLY A 17 -8.21 6.29 1.60
CA GLY A 17 -7.66 7.63 1.82
C GLY A 17 -6.17 7.57 2.17
N GLU A 18 -5.77 6.63 3.01
CA GLU A 18 -4.37 6.48 3.39
C GLU A 18 -3.47 5.93 2.29
N ALA A 19 -3.97 4.98 1.48
CA ALA A 19 -3.29 4.53 0.28
C ALA A 19 -2.97 5.71 -0.65
N GLN A 20 -3.95 6.58 -0.88
CA GLN A 20 -3.78 7.78 -1.70
C GLN A 20 -2.79 8.78 -1.07
N MET A 21 -2.77 8.93 0.25
CA MET A 21 -1.77 9.78 0.92
C MET A 21 -0.34 9.25 0.73
N ILE A 22 -0.15 7.93 0.82
CA ILE A 22 1.15 7.29 0.60
C ILE A 22 1.58 7.49 -0.86
N GLU A 23 0.70 7.22 -1.82
CA GLU A 23 0.98 7.44 -3.23
C GLU A 23 1.44 8.89 -3.50
N ARG A 24 0.73 9.88 -2.95
CA ARG A 24 1.12 11.29 -3.04
C ARG A 24 2.44 11.60 -2.34
N ALA A 25 2.65 11.09 -1.12
CA ALA A 25 3.85 11.38 -0.33
C ALA A 25 5.13 10.81 -0.95
N PHE A 26 5.02 9.70 -1.68
CA PHE A 26 6.14 9.03 -2.33
C PHE A 26 6.19 9.31 -3.85
N GLY A 27 5.26 10.11 -4.39
CA GLY A 27 5.19 10.41 -5.83
C GLY A 27 4.88 9.19 -6.70
N ILE A 28 4.20 8.19 -6.12
CA ILE A 28 3.79 6.97 -6.81
C ILE A 28 2.48 7.26 -7.54
N GLY A 29 2.34 6.76 -8.77
CA GLY A 29 1.12 6.94 -9.57
C GLY A 29 -0.13 6.47 -8.81
N ALA A 30 -1.27 7.08 -9.12
CA ALA A 30 -2.54 6.71 -8.50
C ALA A 30 -2.85 5.23 -8.72
N SER A 31 -3.31 4.54 -7.68
CA SER A 31 -3.63 3.10 -7.68
C SER A 31 -2.43 2.15 -7.73
N ALA A 32 -1.19 2.64 -7.73
CA ALA A 32 0.00 1.78 -7.73
C ALA A 32 0.06 0.87 -6.50
N LEU A 33 -0.44 1.32 -5.34
CA LEU A 33 -0.50 0.46 -4.15
C LEU A 33 -1.50 -0.68 -4.35
N ALA A 34 -2.64 -0.41 -4.99
CA ALA A 34 -3.65 -1.43 -5.27
C ALA A 34 -3.13 -2.47 -6.27
N GLU A 35 -2.40 -2.05 -7.30
CA GLU A 35 -1.76 -2.95 -8.26
C GLU A 35 -0.68 -3.81 -7.59
N ALA A 36 0.14 -3.22 -6.71
CA ALA A 36 1.15 -3.97 -5.97
C ALA A 36 0.51 -5.02 -5.04
N VAL A 37 -0.55 -4.67 -4.33
CA VAL A 37 -1.30 -5.62 -3.47
C VAL A 37 -1.90 -6.76 -4.30
N LYS A 38 -2.46 -6.45 -5.48
CA LYS A 38 -3.00 -7.46 -6.40
C LYS A 38 -1.91 -8.43 -6.87
N LEU A 39 -0.77 -7.91 -7.34
CA LEU A 39 0.38 -8.72 -7.77
C LEU A 39 0.92 -9.61 -6.64
N ILE A 40 1.02 -9.08 -5.42
CA ILE A 40 1.49 -9.85 -4.25
C ILE A 40 0.48 -10.95 -3.90
N SER A 41 -0.83 -10.66 -3.97
CA SER A 41 -1.88 -11.63 -3.67
C SER A 41 -1.88 -12.79 -4.68
N GLU A 42 -1.81 -12.47 -5.98
CA GLU A 42 -1.69 -13.46 -7.05
C GLU A 42 -0.38 -14.29 -6.91
N GLY A 43 0.72 -13.65 -6.52
CA GLY A 43 2.00 -14.31 -6.26
C GLY A 43 2.00 -15.23 -5.02
N LEU A 44 1.18 -14.92 -4.00
CA LEU A 44 1.04 -15.74 -2.80
C LEU A 44 0.14 -16.95 -3.05
N GLU A 45 -0.94 -16.79 -3.82
CA GLU A 45 -1.81 -17.89 -4.24
C GLU A 45 -1.06 -18.90 -5.12
N THR A 46 -0.21 -18.43 -6.02
CA THR A 46 0.61 -19.30 -6.88
C THR A 46 1.73 -20.04 -6.13
N LYS A 47 2.15 -19.55 -4.96
CA LYS A 47 3.23 -20.15 -4.14
C LYS A 47 2.73 -21.13 -3.08
N THR A 48 1.41 -21.25 -2.91
CA THR A 48 0.76 -22.17 -1.95
C THR A 48 0.16 -23.42 -2.62
N ALA A 49 0.32 -23.57 -3.94
CA ALA A 49 -0.03 -24.78 -4.71
C ALA A 49 1.21 -25.67 -4.91
#